data_AF-A0A9E0PLA1-F1
#
_entry.id   AF-A0A9E0PLA1-F1
#
_cell.length_a   1.000
_cell.length_b   1.000
_cell.length_c   1.000
_cell.angle_alpha   90.00
_cell.angle_beta   90.00
_cell.angle_gamma   90.00
#
_symmetry.space_group_name_H-M   'P 1'
#
loop_
_entity.id
_entity.type
_entity.pdbx_description
1 polymer ?
#
loop_
_entity_poly.entity_id
_entity_poly.type
_entity_poly.pdbx_seq_one_letter_code
_entity_poly.pdbx_strand_id
1 'polypeptide(L)'
;MKITFRRAFVASLQSSLAIGAGLLALSFVVTGAASAAEPDGAETRADLSTGTKFSTVKKAVDQVTSKAGDKPESMTEASVDIKSETKSETNSEAKSEVRADLTPALTSEQATAAAAYAAREAKRQAAAAQAEALHNEALDHYELARVYLGQWNAEMAELELQAAVMCEPGIKAVHRDYVFVALMRANVMKAIAEAMMVVGLGEPIPLDESQKVKFKESACKAHYVKGIAAARETKWKDAITEFQWALSYQPNNARVSRSMAFAYASMGDFNKAEKEYAASFAMDPSDAFAHADLAFLMEKAGNTTKAMEQLEEAVRLQPNVAALRVDLAWLAESKGDLPRASAEFEEAVKLSPKHAALWTHLGKLFARQGLSGRAVDAYKAALDLDPEQQDAEQGLNLLEPPAKHANKA
;
A
#
# COMPACT_ATOMS: atom_id res chain seq x y z
N MET A 1 26.45 9.49 20.78
CA MET A 1 25.23 8.81 21.29
C MET A 1 24.34 8.45 20.12
N LYS A 2 23.79 7.23 20.07
CA LYS A 2 22.77 6.86 19.06
C LYS A 2 21.41 7.34 19.55
N ILE A 3 20.84 8.37 18.91
CA ILE A 3 19.51 8.88 19.25
C ILE A 3 18.47 7.98 18.55
N THR A 4 17.68 7.26 19.34
CA THR A 4 16.72 6.28 18.83
C THR A 4 15.41 6.98 18.47
N PHE A 5 15.06 7.01 17.17
CA PHE A 5 13.80 7.57 16.71
C PHE A 5 12.61 6.71 17.18
N ARG A 6 11.71 7.30 17.97
CA ARG A 6 10.32 6.82 18.16
C ARG A 6 9.37 7.98 17.85
N ARG A 7 8.74 7.97 16.67
CA ARG A 7 7.57 8.83 16.39
C ARG A 7 6.40 8.30 17.24
N ALA A 8 5.95 9.08 18.21
CA ALA A 8 4.77 8.76 19.01
C ALA A 8 3.50 9.03 18.19
N PHE A 9 2.86 7.97 17.68
CA PHE A 9 1.61 8.07 16.95
C PHE A 9 0.42 8.02 17.93
N VAL A 10 0.02 9.18 18.47
CA VAL A 10 -1.12 9.30 19.38
C VAL A 10 -2.30 9.96 18.66
N ALA A 11 -3.35 9.18 18.41
CA ALA A 11 -4.65 9.68 17.97
C ALA A 11 -5.76 9.03 18.81
N SER A 12 -6.20 9.79 19.82
CA SER A 12 -7.37 9.62 20.69
C SER A 12 -8.49 8.71 20.20
N LEU A 13 -8.90 7.76 21.06
CA LEU A 13 -10.27 7.24 21.14
C LEU A 13 -10.56 6.73 22.57
N GLN A 14 -11.16 7.61 23.39
CA GLN A 14 -12.10 7.22 24.45
C GLN A 14 -13.51 7.52 23.91
N SER A 15 -14.56 6.73 24.14
CA SER A 15 -14.93 6.07 25.40
C SER A 15 -15.84 4.83 25.19
N SER A 16 -16.01 4.02 26.24
CA SER A 16 -17.02 2.94 26.44
C SER A 16 -16.92 1.73 25.49
N LEU A 17 -16.65 0.50 25.95
CA LEU A 17 -17.28 -0.22 27.07
C LEU A 17 -16.25 -0.99 27.92
N ALA A 18 -16.45 -1.03 29.24
CA ALA A 18 -15.76 -1.93 30.15
C ALA A 18 -16.78 -2.74 30.96
N ILE A 19 -16.78 -4.07 30.82
CA ILE A 19 -17.43 -4.99 31.76
C ILE A 19 -16.53 -6.20 31.99
N GLY A 20 -16.07 -6.36 33.23
CA GLY A 20 -15.90 -7.65 33.91
C GLY A 20 -14.83 -8.62 33.39
N ALA A 21 -13.61 -8.49 33.91
CA ALA A 21 -12.73 -9.65 34.06
C ALA A 21 -13.20 -10.53 35.23
N GLY A 22 -13.20 -11.85 35.07
CA GLY A 22 -13.53 -12.82 36.12
C GLY A 22 -12.61 -14.04 36.03
N LEU A 23 -11.84 -14.28 37.10
CA LEU A 23 -10.90 -15.39 37.22
C LEU A 23 -11.60 -16.76 37.08
N LEU A 24 -10.93 -17.71 36.43
CA LEU A 24 -10.47 -18.93 37.13
C LEU A 24 -9.44 -19.71 36.30
N ALA A 25 -8.26 -19.91 36.87
CA ALA A 25 -7.31 -20.90 36.39
C ALA A 25 -7.65 -22.27 36.99
N LEU A 26 -7.66 -23.32 36.17
CA LEU A 26 -7.54 -24.69 36.67
C LEU A 26 -6.63 -25.50 35.75
N SER A 27 -5.48 -25.85 36.27
CA SER A 27 -4.56 -26.81 35.66
C SER A 27 -5.14 -28.22 35.77
N PHE A 28 -5.05 -29.01 34.70
CA PHE A 28 -5.04 -30.46 34.82
C PHE A 28 -3.99 -31.07 33.90
N VAL A 29 -3.03 -31.75 34.52
CA VAL A 29 -2.10 -32.65 33.86
C VAL A 29 -2.71 -34.04 33.90
N VAL A 30 -2.85 -34.69 32.74
CA VAL A 30 -2.95 -36.16 32.68
C VAL A 30 -1.96 -36.65 31.62
N THR A 31 -1.14 -37.61 32.05
CA THR A 31 -0.07 -38.24 31.29
C THR A 31 -0.58 -39.24 30.27
N GLY A 32 0.10 -39.35 29.13
CA GLY A 32 -0.14 -40.40 28.13
C GLY A 32 1.11 -40.60 27.28
N ALA A 33 1.97 -41.53 27.68
CA ALA A 33 3.22 -41.82 26.98
C ALA A 33 3.00 -42.85 25.85
N ALA A 34 3.54 -42.58 24.66
CA ALA A 34 3.82 -43.58 23.64
C ALA A 34 5.12 -43.19 22.92
N SER A 35 6.11 -44.08 22.97
CA SER A 35 7.41 -43.93 22.31
C SER A 35 7.42 -44.75 21.01
N ALA A 36 7.94 -44.18 19.92
CA ALA A 36 8.57 -44.94 18.84
C ALA A 36 9.43 -44.05 17.92
N ALA A 37 10.74 -44.31 17.93
CA ALA A 37 11.72 -44.19 16.83
C ALA A 37 11.74 -42.95 15.89
N GLU A 38 12.85 -42.21 15.96
CA GLU A 38 13.40 -41.43 14.85
C GLU A 38 13.93 -42.35 13.73
N PRO A 39 14.09 -41.81 12.51
CA PRO A 39 15.41 -41.95 11.87
C PRO A 39 15.96 -40.63 11.31
N ASP A 40 17.30 -40.52 11.34
CA ASP A 40 18.09 -39.49 10.66
C ASP A 40 17.72 -39.32 9.17
N GLY A 41 17.71 -38.07 8.68
CA GLY A 41 17.43 -37.84 7.26
C GLY A 41 17.41 -36.38 6.79
N ALA A 42 18.59 -35.77 6.69
CA ALA A 42 18.97 -34.66 5.79
C ALA A 42 18.14 -33.35 5.75
N GLU A 43 18.86 -32.25 5.84
CA GLU A 43 18.39 -30.87 5.67
C GLU A 43 17.62 -30.63 4.36
N THR A 44 16.41 -30.09 4.45
CA THR A 44 15.90 -29.13 3.44
C THR A 44 15.11 -28.03 4.16
N ARG A 45 15.84 -26.97 4.53
CA ARG A 45 15.23 -25.74 5.04
C ARG A 45 14.57 -25.03 3.86
N ALA A 46 13.26 -25.21 3.69
CA ALA A 46 12.52 -24.57 2.62
C ALA A 46 12.45 -23.05 2.86
N ASP A 47 13.35 -22.31 2.20
CA ASP A 47 13.27 -20.85 2.13
C ASP A 47 11.97 -20.45 1.42
N LEU A 48 11.02 -19.93 2.21
CA LEU A 48 9.75 -19.39 1.74
C LEU A 48 9.97 -18.04 1.04
N SER A 49 10.47 -18.13 -0.19
CA SER A 49 10.47 -17.04 -1.16
C SER A 49 9.02 -16.71 -1.56
N THR A 50 8.41 -15.76 -0.85
CA THR A 50 7.10 -15.16 -1.21
C THR A 50 7.22 -14.19 -2.40
N GLY A 51 8.07 -14.53 -3.38
CA GLY A 51 8.65 -13.61 -4.37
C GLY A 51 8.16 -13.77 -5.80
N THR A 52 7.10 -14.54 -6.08
CA THR A 52 6.68 -14.80 -7.47
C THR A 52 5.17 -15.04 -7.60
N LYS A 53 4.44 -14.04 -8.12
CA LYS A 53 3.25 -14.17 -9.01
C LYS A 53 2.61 -12.82 -9.38
N PHE A 54 2.71 -11.80 -8.51
CA PHE A 54 2.24 -10.42 -8.78
C PHE A 54 2.79 -9.79 -10.08
N SER A 55 3.94 -10.27 -10.57
CA SER A 55 4.57 -9.76 -11.80
C SER A 55 3.86 -10.18 -13.08
N THR A 56 3.05 -11.25 -13.07
CA THR A 56 2.30 -11.71 -14.25
C THR A 56 1.09 -10.81 -14.50
N VAL A 57 0.31 -10.52 -13.44
CA VAL A 57 -0.88 -9.65 -13.50
C VAL A 57 -0.47 -8.22 -13.86
N LYS A 58 0.56 -7.64 -13.21
CA LYS A 58 1.02 -6.29 -13.54
C LYS A 58 1.52 -6.15 -14.99
N LYS A 59 2.25 -7.16 -15.51
CA LYS A 59 2.67 -7.18 -16.92
C LYS A 59 1.50 -7.26 -17.90
N ALA A 60 0.44 -8.00 -17.57
CA ALA A 60 -0.75 -8.08 -18.40
C ALA A 60 -1.49 -6.72 -18.44
N VAL A 61 -1.63 -6.05 -17.30
CA VAL A 61 -2.26 -4.72 -17.21
C VAL A 61 -1.47 -3.67 -17.99
N ASP A 62 -0.15 -3.62 -17.83
CA ASP A 62 0.72 -2.66 -18.53
C ASP A 62 0.74 -2.89 -20.07
N GLN A 63 0.53 -4.14 -20.53
CA GLN A 63 0.41 -4.46 -21.96
C GLN A 63 -0.95 -4.08 -22.59
N VAL A 64 -2.01 -3.97 -21.78
CA VAL A 64 -3.34 -3.56 -22.25
C VAL A 64 -3.44 -2.03 -22.33
N THR A 65 -2.91 -1.29 -21.34
CA THR A 65 -2.94 0.18 -21.32
C THR A 65 -2.09 0.80 -22.43
N SER A 66 -0.92 0.20 -22.74
CA SER A 66 -0.03 0.64 -23.82
C SER A 66 -0.55 0.41 -25.25
N LYS A 67 -1.63 -0.36 -25.43
CA LYS A 67 -2.27 -0.61 -26.74
C LYS A 67 -3.57 0.16 -26.98
N ALA A 68 -4.04 0.93 -26.00
CA ALA A 68 -5.28 1.70 -26.09
C ALA A 68 -5.08 3.17 -26.49
N GLY A 69 -3.83 3.60 -26.69
CA GLY A 69 -3.44 5.02 -26.77
C GLY A 69 -3.19 5.61 -28.17
N ASP A 70 -3.60 4.96 -29.25
CA ASP A 70 -3.25 5.43 -30.62
C ASP A 70 -4.42 5.37 -31.62
N LYS A 71 -4.92 6.56 -32.03
CA LYS A 71 -5.60 6.89 -33.31
C LYS A 71 -6.23 8.30 -33.26
N PRO A 72 -6.41 9.00 -34.40
CA PRO A 72 -5.40 9.28 -35.45
C PRO A 72 -5.48 10.73 -35.98
N GLU A 73 -4.36 11.40 -36.30
CA GLU A 73 -4.43 12.71 -36.98
C GLU A 73 -3.54 12.89 -38.21
N SER A 74 -4.17 13.50 -39.23
CA SER A 74 -3.67 14.30 -40.36
C SER A 74 -2.52 13.78 -41.25
N MET A 75 -2.83 13.76 -42.55
CA MET A 75 -1.86 13.82 -43.64
C MET A 75 -1.16 15.18 -43.68
N THR A 76 0.16 15.21 -43.90
CA THR A 76 0.86 16.28 -44.63
C THR A 76 2.04 15.70 -45.41
N GLU A 77 2.32 16.29 -46.57
CA GLU A 77 3.31 15.84 -47.54
C GLU A 77 4.76 16.09 -47.07
N ALA A 78 5.67 15.17 -47.40
CA ALA A 78 7.11 15.46 -47.47
C ALA A 78 7.81 14.46 -48.41
N SER A 79 8.14 14.91 -49.61
CA SER A 79 8.96 14.18 -50.58
C SER A 79 10.46 14.36 -50.30
N VAL A 80 11.24 13.27 -50.29
CA VAL A 80 12.72 13.31 -50.39
C VAL A 80 13.21 12.19 -51.31
N ASP A 81 13.79 12.58 -52.45
CA ASP A 81 14.62 11.72 -53.29
C ASP A 81 15.98 11.45 -52.62
N ILE A 82 16.45 10.20 -52.62
CA ILE A 82 17.88 9.89 -52.69
C ILE A 82 18.11 8.76 -53.70
N LYS A 83 19.00 9.03 -54.65
CA LYS A 83 19.47 8.11 -55.72
C LYS A 83 20.91 7.65 -55.43
N SER A 84 21.32 6.68 -56.27
CA SER A 84 22.69 6.21 -56.57
C SER A 84 23.33 5.23 -55.56
N GLU A 85 23.55 3.95 -55.94
CA GLU A 85 24.73 3.36 -56.66
C GLU A 85 25.85 2.94 -55.68
N THR A 86 26.60 1.83 -55.78
CA THR A 86 26.67 0.60 -56.62
C THR A 86 27.27 -0.56 -55.75
N LYS A 87 27.66 -1.79 -56.16
CA LYS A 87 28.02 -2.43 -57.46
C LYS A 87 27.91 -3.97 -57.43
N SER A 88 28.45 -4.60 -58.49
CA SER A 88 28.87 -6.00 -58.78
C SER A 88 29.23 -6.92 -57.57
N GLU A 89 29.07 -8.25 -57.65
CA GLU A 89 29.66 -9.15 -58.66
C GLU A 89 28.84 -10.43 -59.07
N THR A 90 28.69 -10.58 -60.40
CA THR A 90 28.86 -11.76 -61.27
C THR A 90 28.23 -13.16 -60.99
N ASN A 91 27.23 -13.46 -61.83
CA ASN A 91 27.25 -14.50 -62.87
C ASN A 91 27.12 -16.01 -62.51
N SER A 92 25.93 -16.58 -62.76
CA SER A 92 25.81 -17.68 -63.74
C SER A 92 24.39 -17.74 -64.35
N GLU A 93 24.29 -18.12 -65.63
CA GLU A 93 23.01 -18.24 -66.34
C GLU A 93 22.36 -19.61 -66.13
N ALA A 94 21.10 -19.62 -65.70
CA ALA A 94 20.22 -20.78 -65.83
C ALA A 94 18.82 -20.33 -66.26
N LYS A 95 18.50 -20.46 -67.55
CA LYS A 95 17.14 -20.30 -68.06
C LYS A 95 16.29 -21.49 -67.64
N SER A 96 15.24 -21.29 -66.84
CA SER A 96 13.86 -21.70 -67.17
C SER A 96 12.89 -21.48 -66.00
N GLU A 97 11.61 -21.34 -66.35
CA GLU A 97 10.44 -21.36 -65.46
C GLU A 97 10.33 -20.25 -64.39
N VAL A 98 9.76 -19.13 -64.85
CA VAL A 98 8.97 -18.23 -63.99
C VAL A 98 7.82 -19.04 -63.39
N ARG A 99 8.01 -19.57 -62.18
CA ARG A 99 6.91 -20.01 -61.33
C ARG A 99 6.20 -18.76 -60.81
N ALA A 100 5.30 -18.22 -61.63
CA ALA A 100 4.37 -17.19 -61.18
C ALA A 100 3.55 -17.78 -60.03
N ASP A 101 3.70 -17.22 -58.83
CA ASP A 101 2.90 -17.59 -57.66
C ASP A 101 1.44 -17.22 -57.94
N LEU A 102 0.69 -18.20 -58.42
CA LEU A 102 -0.76 -18.19 -58.50
C LEU A 102 -1.35 -18.29 -57.09
N THR A 103 -1.14 -17.25 -56.30
CA THR A 103 -2.12 -16.89 -55.27
C THR A 103 -3.39 -16.51 -56.03
N PRO A 104 -4.50 -17.25 -55.92
CA PRO A 104 -5.74 -16.83 -56.56
C PRO A 104 -6.14 -15.51 -55.93
N ALA A 105 -6.27 -14.47 -56.76
CA ALA A 105 -6.76 -13.18 -56.30
C ALA A 105 -8.16 -13.37 -55.73
N LEU A 106 -8.26 -13.36 -54.40
CA LEU A 106 -9.51 -13.53 -53.67
C LEU A 106 -10.52 -12.52 -54.22
N THR A 107 -11.72 -12.99 -54.57
CA THR A 107 -12.81 -12.07 -54.92
C THR A 107 -13.07 -11.13 -53.75
N SER A 108 -13.62 -9.93 -53.98
CA SER A 108 -13.94 -8.98 -52.90
C SER A 108 -14.84 -9.61 -51.82
N GLU A 109 -15.72 -10.54 -52.22
CA GLU A 109 -16.55 -11.36 -51.33
C GLU A 109 -15.74 -12.39 -50.52
N GLN A 110 -14.78 -13.09 -51.13
CA GLN A 110 -13.87 -14.00 -50.41
C GLN A 110 -12.93 -13.25 -49.45
N ALA A 111 -12.44 -12.07 -49.85
CA ALA A 111 -11.60 -11.22 -49.01
C ALA A 111 -12.37 -10.67 -47.79
N THR A 112 -13.62 -10.24 -47.98
CA THR A 112 -14.49 -9.79 -46.88
C THR A 112 -14.91 -10.95 -45.96
N ALA A 113 -15.18 -12.14 -46.51
CA ALA A 113 -15.43 -13.35 -45.71
C ALA A 113 -14.20 -13.77 -44.88
N ALA A 114 -13.00 -13.73 -45.46
CA ALA A 114 -11.74 -14.02 -44.76
C ALA A 114 -11.47 -13.00 -43.63
N ALA A 115 -11.72 -11.70 -43.88
CA ALA A 115 -11.60 -10.66 -42.87
C ALA A 115 -12.62 -10.84 -41.72
N ALA A 116 -13.87 -11.22 -42.03
CA ALA A 116 -14.89 -11.51 -41.02
C ALA A 116 -14.54 -12.74 -40.16
N TYR A 117 -13.96 -13.78 -40.76
CA TYR A 117 -13.45 -14.94 -40.03
C TYR A 117 -12.28 -14.56 -39.11
N ALA A 118 -11.30 -13.80 -39.61
CA ALA A 118 -10.16 -13.34 -38.83
C ALA A 118 -10.60 -12.46 -37.63
N ALA A 119 -11.56 -11.56 -37.83
CA ALA A 119 -12.13 -10.75 -36.76
C ALA A 119 -12.86 -11.59 -35.69
N ARG A 120 -13.59 -12.64 -36.10
CA ARG A 120 -14.25 -13.57 -35.18
C ARG A 120 -13.24 -14.37 -34.36
N GLU A 121 -12.19 -14.86 -34.99
CA GLU A 121 -11.15 -15.65 -34.30
C GLU A 121 -10.31 -14.76 -33.38
N ALA A 122 -9.97 -13.54 -33.78
CA ALA A 122 -9.34 -12.55 -32.90
C ALA A 122 -10.21 -12.23 -31.66
N LYS A 123 -11.53 -12.09 -31.82
CA LYS A 123 -12.46 -11.91 -30.70
C LYS A 123 -12.49 -13.15 -29.78
N ARG A 124 -12.43 -14.36 -30.35
CA ARG A 124 -12.36 -15.61 -29.59
C ARG A 124 -11.07 -15.72 -28.78
N GLN A 125 -9.93 -15.39 -29.39
CA GLN A 125 -8.62 -15.38 -28.73
C GLN A 125 -8.56 -14.35 -27.61
N ALA A 126 -9.09 -13.14 -27.83
CA ALA A 126 -9.20 -12.11 -26.79
C ALA A 126 -10.08 -12.57 -25.61
N ALA A 127 -11.22 -13.21 -25.89
CA ALA A 127 -12.09 -13.75 -24.84
C ALA A 127 -11.43 -14.90 -24.05
N ALA A 128 -10.68 -15.78 -24.74
CA ALA A 128 -9.92 -16.86 -24.09
C ALA A 128 -8.81 -16.30 -23.19
N ALA A 129 -8.03 -15.33 -23.66
CA ALA A 129 -7.00 -14.67 -22.87
C ALA A 129 -7.57 -13.91 -21.66
N GLN A 130 -8.74 -13.29 -21.80
CA GLN A 130 -9.44 -12.64 -20.69
C GLN A 130 -9.93 -13.67 -19.64
N ALA A 131 -10.47 -14.81 -20.07
CA ALA A 131 -10.86 -15.89 -19.16
C ALA A 131 -9.65 -16.49 -18.42
N GLU A 132 -8.53 -16.69 -19.11
CA GLU A 132 -7.28 -17.16 -18.50
C GLU A 132 -6.72 -16.14 -17.48
N ALA A 133 -6.82 -14.83 -17.76
CA ALA A 133 -6.42 -13.80 -16.82
C ALA A 133 -7.28 -13.84 -15.53
N LEU A 134 -8.60 -13.95 -15.66
CA LEU A 134 -9.53 -14.07 -14.53
C LEU A 134 -9.32 -15.37 -13.73
N HIS A 135 -9.02 -16.48 -14.40
CA HIS A 135 -8.66 -17.74 -13.74
C HIS A 135 -7.43 -17.59 -12.85
N ASN A 136 -6.38 -16.95 -13.37
CA ASN A 136 -5.14 -16.71 -12.62
C ASN A 136 -5.37 -15.74 -11.43
N GLU A 137 -6.16 -14.68 -11.61
CA GLU A 137 -6.57 -13.77 -10.53
C GLU A 137 -7.37 -14.51 -9.43
N ALA A 138 -8.30 -15.39 -9.82
CA ALA A 138 -9.06 -16.23 -8.88
C ALA A 138 -8.16 -17.17 -8.07
N LEU A 139 -7.13 -17.76 -8.69
CA LEU A 139 -6.16 -18.61 -8.01
C LEU A 139 -5.26 -17.83 -7.05
N ASP A 140 -4.85 -16.61 -7.40
CA ASP A 140 -4.02 -15.77 -6.53
C ASP A 140 -4.80 -15.35 -5.28
N HIS A 141 -6.08 -14.96 -5.41
CA HIS A 141 -6.99 -14.74 -4.28
C HIS A 141 -7.20 -16.01 -3.43
N TYR A 142 -7.39 -17.18 -4.06
CA TYR A 142 -7.58 -18.45 -3.33
C TYR A 142 -6.35 -18.86 -2.51
N GLU A 143 -5.13 -18.71 -3.06
CA GLU A 143 -3.92 -19.00 -2.29
C GLU A 143 -3.71 -17.98 -1.15
N LEU A 144 -4.05 -16.70 -1.36
CA LEU A 144 -4.03 -15.72 -0.28
C LEU A 144 -5.05 -16.06 0.83
N ALA A 145 -6.26 -16.50 0.47
CA ALA A 145 -7.24 -16.98 1.44
C ALA A 145 -6.72 -18.16 2.27
N ARG A 146 -5.97 -19.09 1.66
CA ARG A 146 -5.34 -20.22 2.37
C ARG A 146 -4.25 -19.76 3.35
N VAL A 147 -3.49 -18.72 3.01
CA VAL A 147 -2.55 -18.09 3.96
C VAL A 147 -3.31 -17.48 5.14
N TYR A 148 -4.43 -16.81 4.90
CA TYR A 148 -5.27 -16.26 5.97
C TYR A 148 -5.94 -17.31 6.85
N LEU A 149 -6.38 -18.43 6.27
CA LEU A 149 -6.87 -19.60 7.00
C LEU A 149 -5.79 -20.18 7.92
N GLY A 150 -4.55 -20.31 7.44
CA GLY A 150 -3.41 -20.73 8.28
C GLY A 150 -3.09 -19.78 9.43
N GLN A 151 -3.47 -18.50 9.32
CA GLN A 151 -3.36 -17.48 10.36
C GLN A 151 -4.60 -17.39 11.26
N TRP A 152 -5.60 -18.26 11.08
CA TRP A 152 -6.92 -18.20 11.74
C TRP A 152 -7.69 -16.88 11.50
N ASN A 153 -7.35 -16.13 10.44
CA ASN A 153 -8.00 -14.88 10.09
C ASN A 153 -9.21 -15.17 9.16
N ALA A 154 -10.31 -15.59 9.76
CA ALA A 154 -11.54 -15.92 9.04
C ALA A 154 -12.17 -14.73 8.29
N GLU A 155 -11.92 -13.49 8.72
CA GLU A 155 -12.46 -12.28 8.07
C GLU A 155 -11.75 -11.99 6.74
N MET A 156 -10.41 -12.00 6.73
CA MET A 156 -9.66 -11.85 5.48
C MET A 156 -9.79 -13.08 4.57
N ALA A 157 -9.92 -14.29 5.14
CA ALA A 157 -10.20 -15.49 4.34
C ALA A 157 -11.59 -15.42 3.68
N GLU A 158 -12.64 -14.93 4.37
CA GLU A 158 -13.98 -14.75 3.78
C GLU A 158 -13.95 -13.78 2.59
N LEU A 159 -13.17 -12.70 2.74
CA LEU A 159 -12.99 -11.65 1.75
C LEU A 159 -12.29 -12.19 0.49
N GLU A 160 -11.15 -12.85 0.66
CA GLU A 160 -10.37 -13.39 -0.47
C GLU A 160 -11.08 -14.56 -1.18
N LEU A 161 -11.80 -15.40 -0.45
CA LEU A 161 -12.65 -16.42 -1.09
C LEU A 161 -13.81 -15.79 -1.87
N GLN A 162 -14.36 -14.65 -1.42
CA GLN A 162 -15.36 -13.92 -2.19
C GLN A 162 -14.78 -13.37 -3.49
N ALA A 163 -13.57 -12.81 -3.44
CA ALA A 163 -12.87 -12.30 -4.62
C ALA A 163 -12.58 -13.43 -5.62
N ALA A 164 -12.08 -14.58 -5.14
CA ALA A 164 -11.86 -15.75 -5.97
C ALA A 164 -13.15 -16.24 -6.68
N VAL A 165 -14.28 -16.33 -5.97
CA VAL A 165 -15.59 -16.68 -6.57
C VAL A 165 -16.07 -15.59 -7.55
N MET A 166 -15.79 -14.32 -7.29
CA MET A 166 -16.14 -13.22 -8.20
C MET A 166 -15.36 -13.25 -9.51
N CYS A 167 -14.10 -13.71 -9.49
CA CYS A 167 -13.28 -13.88 -10.69
C CYS A 167 -13.64 -15.18 -11.44
N GLU A 168 -13.77 -16.32 -10.73
CA GLU A 168 -14.21 -17.59 -11.32
C GLU A 168 -15.06 -18.45 -10.36
N PRO A 169 -16.40 -18.49 -10.54
CA PRO A 169 -17.29 -19.35 -9.74
C PRO A 169 -17.20 -20.85 -10.05
N GLY A 170 -16.32 -21.28 -10.95
CA GLY A 170 -16.15 -22.69 -11.31
C GLY A 170 -15.27 -23.49 -10.34
N ILE A 171 -14.46 -22.80 -9.53
CA ILE A 171 -13.39 -23.43 -8.76
C ILE A 171 -13.94 -24.06 -7.48
N LYS A 172 -14.36 -25.33 -7.58
CA LYS A 172 -14.91 -26.13 -6.45
C LYS A 172 -14.03 -26.14 -5.19
N ALA A 173 -12.72 -25.99 -5.33
CA ALA A 173 -11.80 -25.92 -4.19
C ALA A 173 -11.99 -24.65 -3.34
N VAL A 174 -12.28 -23.50 -3.99
CA VAL A 174 -12.62 -22.23 -3.33
C VAL A 174 -13.89 -22.42 -2.51
N HIS A 175 -14.96 -22.91 -3.13
CA HIS A 175 -16.24 -23.16 -2.46
C HIS A 175 -16.11 -24.12 -1.26
N ARG A 176 -15.31 -25.20 -1.38
CA ARG A 176 -15.04 -26.15 -0.28
C ARG A 176 -14.46 -25.44 0.94
N ASP A 177 -13.44 -24.60 0.76
CA ASP A 177 -12.80 -23.87 1.86
C ASP A 177 -13.71 -22.72 2.34
N TYR A 178 -14.58 -22.21 1.47
CA TYR A 178 -15.58 -21.21 1.81
C TYR A 178 -16.69 -21.75 2.71
N VAL A 179 -17.11 -23.01 2.55
CA VAL A 179 -18.00 -23.69 3.52
C VAL A 179 -17.41 -23.62 4.92
N PHE A 180 -16.11 -23.93 5.08
CA PHE A 180 -15.44 -23.91 6.37
C PHE A 180 -15.37 -22.49 6.95
N VAL A 181 -14.99 -21.48 6.14
CA VAL A 181 -14.98 -20.08 6.57
C VAL A 181 -16.38 -19.58 6.96
N ALA A 182 -17.41 -19.86 6.16
CA ALA A 182 -18.78 -19.46 6.44
C ALA A 182 -19.29 -20.07 7.77
N LEU A 183 -18.90 -21.32 8.08
CA LEU A 183 -19.19 -21.94 9.37
C LEU A 183 -18.44 -21.26 10.54
N MET A 184 -17.15 -20.94 10.39
CA MET A 184 -16.41 -20.15 11.39
C MET A 184 -17.03 -18.77 11.64
N ARG A 185 -17.64 -18.18 10.61
CA ARG A 185 -18.34 -16.89 10.64
C ARG A 185 -19.81 -17.01 11.09
N ALA A 186 -20.26 -18.19 11.52
CA ALA A 186 -21.64 -18.53 11.88
C ALA A 186 -22.70 -18.26 10.78
N ASN A 187 -22.29 -18.13 9.52
CA ASN A 187 -23.17 -17.89 8.39
C ASN A 187 -23.60 -19.21 7.72
N VAL A 188 -24.52 -19.92 8.38
CA VAL A 188 -24.98 -21.25 7.96
C VAL A 188 -25.63 -21.23 6.57
N MET A 189 -26.39 -20.18 6.24
CA MET A 189 -27.04 -20.07 4.92
C MET A 189 -26.03 -19.99 3.78
N LYS A 190 -24.94 -19.21 3.98
CA LYS A 190 -23.83 -19.15 3.03
C LYS A 190 -23.11 -20.49 2.96
N ALA A 191 -22.80 -21.12 4.09
CA ALA A 191 -22.16 -22.45 4.10
C ALA A 191 -22.97 -23.51 3.31
N ILE A 192 -24.30 -23.48 3.37
CA ILE A 192 -25.16 -24.36 2.56
C ILE A 192 -25.05 -24.02 1.07
N ALA A 193 -25.10 -22.74 0.68
CA ALA A 193 -24.96 -22.32 -0.71
C ALA A 193 -23.60 -22.71 -1.31
N GLU A 194 -22.49 -22.46 -0.59
CA GLU A 194 -21.16 -22.87 -1.01
C GLU A 194 -21.03 -24.40 -1.09
N ALA A 195 -21.67 -25.16 -0.20
CA ALA A 195 -21.70 -26.62 -0.27
C ALA A 195 -22.46 -27.13 -1.51
N MET A 196 -23.55 -26.46 -1.91
CA MET A 196 -24.28 -26.76 -3.14
C MET A 196 -23.42 -26.52 -4.39
N MET A 197 -22.56 -25.49 -4.39
CA MET A 197 -21.56 -25.26 -5.46
C MET A 197 -20.55 -26.41 -5.59
N VAL A 198 -20.02 -26.92 -4.46
CA VAL A 198 -19.08 -28.06 -4.46
C VAL A 198 -19.68 -29.29 -5.15
N VAL A 199 -20.92 -29.65 -4.79
CA VAL A 199 -21.61 -30.81 -5.38
C VAL A 199 -22.16 -30.56 -6.79
N GLY A 200 -22.19 -29.30 -7.26
CA GLY A 200 -22.70 -28.92 -8.58
C GLY A 200 -24.23 -28.84 -8.66
N LEU A 201 -24.90 -28.56 -7.54
CA LEU A 201 -26.35 -28.34 -7.45
C LEU A 201 -26.71 -26.88 -7.11
N GLY A 202 -25.71 -26.02 -6.91
CA GLY A 202 -25.87 -24.60 -6.63
C GLY A 202 -25.56 -23.73 -7.85
N GLU A 203 -26.05 -22.49 -7.79
CA GLU A 203 -25.59 -21.38 -8.63
C GLU A 203 -24.86 -20.36 -7.74
N PRO A 204 -23.84 -19.66 -8.26
CA PRO A 204 -23.09 -18.69 -7.47
C PRO A 204 -24.00 -17.53 -7.05
N ILE A 205 -23.82 -17.05 -5.82
CA ILE A 205 -24.63 -15.96 -5.27
C ILE A 205 -24.48 -14.73 -6.19
N PRO A 206 -25.55 -14.25 -6.84
CA PRO A 206 -25.45 -13.12 -7.74
C PRO A 206 -25.12 -11.86 -6.94
N LEU A 207 -24.13 -11.11 -7.41
CA LEU A 207 -23.76 -9.80 -6.87
C LEU A 207 -24.09 -8.72 -7.89
N ASP A 208 -24.89 -7.74 -7.49
CA ASP A 208 -25.15 -6.54 -8.27
C ASP A 208 -23.85 -5.73 -8.45
N GLU A 209 -23.73 -4.95 -9.53
CA GLU A 209 -22.57 -4.07 -9.74
C GLU A 209 -22.34 -3.11 -8.55
N SER A 210 -23.40 -2.62 -7.92
CA SER A 210 -23.30 -1.79 -6.71
C SER A 210 -22.73 -2.55 -5.49
N GLN A 211 -22.97 -3.86 -5.40
CA GLN A 211 -22.41 -4.71 -4.36
C GLN A 211 -20.96 -5.07 -4.67
N LYS A 212 -20.61 -5.31 -5.95
CA LYS A 212 -19.22 -5.53 -6.39
C LYS A 212 -18.33 -4.32 -6.11
N VAL A 213 -18.81 -3.10 -6.36
CA VAL A 213 -18.07 -1.86 -6.04
C VAL A 213 -17.85 -1.73 -4.53
N LYS A 214 -18.90 -1.88 -3.71
CA LYS A 214 -18.79 -1.86 -2.24
C LYS A 214 -17.87 -2.96 -1.70
N PHE A 215 -17.88 -4.14 -2.32
CA PHE A 215 -16.95 -5.22 -1.97
C PHE A 215 -15.50 -4.81 -2.26
N LYS A 216 -15.20 -4.28 -3.46
CA LYS A 216 -13.84 -3.78 -3.80
C LYS A 216 -13.39 -2.63 -2.88
N GLU A 217 -14.28 -1.73 -2.49
CA GLU A 217 -14.02 -0.69 -1.48
C GLU A 217 -13.68 -1.28 -0.11
N SER A 218 -14.46 -2.26 0.36
CA SER A 218 -14.22 -2.94 1.63
C SER A 218 -12.93 -3.75 1.62
N ALA A 219 -12.64 -4.43 0.51
CA ALA A 219 -11.43 -5.20 0.28
C ALA A 219 -10.17 -4.33 0.27
N CYS A 220 -10.17 -3.26 -0.53
CA CYS A 220 -9.12 -2.25 -0.52
C CYS A 220 -8.87 -1.70 0.90
N LYS A 221 -9.95 -1.37 1.64
CA LYS A 221 -9.86 -0.86 3.01
C LYS A 221 -9.27 -1.88 3.98
N ALA A 222 -9.66 -3.15 3.90
CA ALA A 222 -9.19 -4.21 4.79
C ALA A 222 -7.68 -4.45 4.62
N HIS A 223 -7.23 -4.63 3.38
CA HIS A 223 -5.80 -4.72 3.06
C HIS A 223 -5.03 -3.46 3.45
N TYR A 224 -5.58 -2.28 3.18
CA TYR A 224 -4.94 -1.02 3.60
C TYR A 224 -4.74 -0.94 5.11
N VAL A 225 -5.75 -1.30 5.92
CA VAL A 225 -5.64 -1.32 7.39
C VAL A 225 -4.60 -2.36 7.84
N LYS A 226 -4.57 -3.54 7.24
CA LYS A 226 -3.56 -4.58 7.55
C LYS A 226 -2.14 -4.12 7.17
N GLY A 227 -1.97 -3.46 6.03
CA GLY A 227 -0.69 -2.87 5.61
C GLY A 227 -0.20 -1.77 6.56
N ILE A 228 -1.11 -0.92 7.06
CA ILE A 228 -0.78 0.08 8.10
C ILE A 228 -0.42 -0.59 9.44
N ALA A 229 -1.07 -1.70 9.82
CA ALA A 229 -0.69 -2.47 11.00
C ALA A 229 0.72 -3.09 10.85
N ALA A 230 1.01 -3.73 9.72
CA ALA A 230 2.34 -4.26 9.41
C ALA A 230 3.42 -3.15 9.40
N ALA A 231 3.11 -1.96 8.86
CA ALA A 231 3.99 -0.80 8.88
C ALA A 231 4.30 -0.30 10.31
N ARG A 232 3.30 -0.30 11.22
CA ARG A 232 3.50 0.01 12.65
C ARG A 232 4.42 -0.99 13.35
N GLU A 233 4.37 -2.25 12.95
CA GLU A 233 5.29 -3.31 13.40
C GLU A 233 6.64 -3.28 12.68
N THR A 234 6.91 -2.28 11.82
CA THR A 234 8.10 -2.16 10.95
C THR A 234 8.32 -3.31 9.96
N LYS A 235 7.27 -4.12 9.71
CA LYS A 235 7.25 -5.20 8.72
C LYS A 235 6.98 -4.63 7.33
N TRP A 236 7.92 -3.83 6.82
CA TRP A 236 7.73 -3.03 5.60
C TRP A 236 7.45 -3.88 4.34
N LYS A 237 8.06 -5.06 4.23
CA LYS A 237 7.79 -6.00 3.12
C LYS A 237 6.34 -6.45 3.09
N ASP A 238 5.85 -6.95 4.23
CA ASP A 238 4.47 -7.39 4.40
C ASP A 238 3.51 -6.23 4.14
N ALA A 239 3.81 -5.03 4.67
CA ALA A 239 3.02 -3.83 4.41
C ALA A 239 2.92 -3.48 2.91
N ILE A 240 4.02 -3.57 2.15
CA ILE A 240 4.01 -3.37 0.70
C ILE A 240 3.15 -4.42 0.00
N THR A 241 3.23 -5.70 0.39
CA THR A 241 2.36 -6.75 -0.18
C THR A 241 0.88 -6.46 0.09
N GLU A 242 0.51 -6.03 1.30
CA GLU A 242 -0.87 -5.63 1.59
C GLU A 242 -1.30 -4.39 0.79
N PHE A 243 -0.44 -3.39 0.61
CA PHE A 243 -0.76 -2.24 -0.23
C PHE A 243 -0.88 -2.59 -1.72
N GLN A 244 -0.12 -3.57 -2.22
CA GLN A 244 -0.28 -4.10 -3.57
C GLN A 244 -1.63 -4.79 -3.75
N TRP A 245 -2.09 -5.57 -2.77
CA TRP A 245 -3.44 -6.14 -2.76
C TRP A 245 -4.52 -5.04 -2.70
N ALA A 246 -4.37 -4.03 -1.84
CA ALA A 246 -5.30 -2.90 -1.80
C ALA A 246 -5.40 -2.17 -3.16
N LEU A 247 -4.28 -2.00 -3.88
CA LEU A 247 -4.25 -1.42 -5.23
C LEU A 247 -4.81 -2.35 -6.32
N SER A 248 -4.80 -3.68 -6.15
CA SER A 248 -5.47 -4.58 -7.09
C SER A 248 -7.00 -4.38 -7.08
N TYR A 249 -7.58 -4.17 -5.90
CA TYR A 249 -8.99 -3.83 -5.74
C TYR A 249 -9.33 -2.40 -6.18
N GLN A 250 -8.42 -1.44 -5.95
CA GLN A 250 -8.56 -0.04 -6.37
C GLN A 250 -7.25 0.54 -6.93
N PRO A 251 -7.01 0.43 -8.25
CA PRO A 251 -5.77 0.92 -8.87
C PRO A 251 -5.56 2.43 -8.78
N ASN A 252 -6.64 3.20 -8.64
CA ASN A 252 -6.64 4.67 -8.57
C ASN A 252 -6.90 5.16 -7.12
N ASN A 253 -6.00 4.83 -6.20
CA ASN A 253 -6.13 5.20 -4.79
C ASN A 253 -4.84 5.86 -4.26
N ALA A 254 -4.79 7.20 -4.35
CA ALA A 254 -3.66 8.03 -3.93
C ALA A 254 -3.14 7.69 -2.52
N ARG A 255 -4.06 7.53 -1.57
CA ARG A 255 -3.72 7.23 -0.16
C ARG A 255 -2.98 5.90 0.00
N VAL A 256 -3.33 4.88 -0.78
CA VAL A 256 -2.63 3.59 -0.77
C VAL A 256 -1.26 3.73 -1.43
N SER A 257 -1.17 4.37 -2.60
CA SER A 257 0.11 4.66 -3.27
C SER A 257 1.07 5.44 -2.38
N ARG A 258 0.62 6.50 -1.69
CA ARG A 258 1.41 7.23 -0.69
C ARG A 258 1.91 6.34 0.45
N SER A 259 1.03 5.50 0.99
CA SER A 259 1.40 4.63 2.12
C SER A 259 2.42 3.54 1.69
N MET A 260 2.33 3.08 0.45
CA MET A 260 3.32 2.19 -0.17
C MET A 260 4.64 2.90 -0.47
N ALA A 261 4.60 4.15 -0.93
CA ALA A 261 5.77 5.00 -1.11
C ALA A 261 6.53 5.21 0.21
N PHE A 262 5.82 5.49 1.30
CA PHE A 262 6.39 5.59 2.64
C PHE A 262 7.03 4.27 3.12
N ALA A 263 6.43 3.13 2.82
CA ALA A 263 7.01 1.83 3.13
C ALA A 263 8.30 1.54 2.33
N TYR A 264 8.34 1.87 1.04
CA TYR A 264 9.58 1.79 0.24
C TYR A 264 10.68 2.73 0.77
N ALA A 265 10.32 3.97 1.12
CA ALA A 265 11.25 4.94 1.70
C ALA A 265 11.83 4.44 3.04
N SER A 266 10.99 3.81 3.87
CA SER A 266 11.39 3.22 5.16
C SER A 266 12.30 1.99 5.00
N MET A 267 12.27 1.32 3.84
CA MET A 267 13.24 0.28 3.45
C MET A 267 14.51 0.83 2.79
N GLY A 268 14.58 2.14 2.52
CA GLY A 268 15.68 2.77 1.77
C GLY A 268 15.60 2.62 0.24
N ASP A 269 14.51 2.08 -0.31
CA ASP A 269 14.28 2.00 -1.75
C ASP A 269 13.66 3.30 -2.28
N PHE A 270 14.46 4.37 -2.22
CA PHE A 270 14.03 5.72 -2.56
C PHE A 270 13.55 5.85 -4.02
N ASN A 271 14.11 5.06 -4.94
CA ASN A 271 13.73 5.03 -6.36
C ASN A 271 12.31 4.48 -6.58
N LYS A 272 11.86 3.51 -5.77
CA LYS A 272 10.46 3.07 -5.78
C LYS A 272 9.56 4.04 -5.03
N ALA A 273 10.02 4.57 -3.90
CA ALA A 273 9.26 5.56 -3.14
C ALA A 273 8.89 6.79 -4.00
N GLU A 274 9.85 7.36 -4.74
CA GLU A 274 9.62 8.50 -5.63
C GLU A 274 8.55 8.20 -6.71
N LYS A 275 8.57 7.00 -7.30
CA LYS A 275 7.58 6.58 -8.30
C LYS A 275 6.17 6.46 -7.72
N GLU A 276 6.04 5.89 -6.53
CA GLU A 276 4.74 5.72 -5.88
C GLU A 276 4.20 7.04 -5.29
N TYR A 277 5.07 7.96 -4.86
CA TYR A 277 4.67 9.34 -4.55
C TYR A 277 4.21 10.06 -5.82
N ALA A 278 4.94 9.98 -6.94
CA ALA A 278 4.55 10.58 -8.20
C ALA A 278 3.19 10.03 -8.71
N ALA A 279 2.94 8.73 -8.54
CA ALA A 279 1.63 8.13 -8.79
C ALA A 279 0.55 8.73 -7.87
N SER A 280 0.82 8.84 -6.56
CA SER A 280 -0.10 9.49 -5.61
C SER A 280 -0.44 10.93 -6.01
N PHE A 281 0.55 11.75 -6.39
CA PHE A 281 0.33 13.13 -6.81
C PHE A 281 -0.42 13.25 -8.14
N ALA A 282 -0.24 12.30 -9.06
CA ALA A 282 -1.02 12.27 -10.31
C ALA A 282 -2.50 11.96 -10.06
N MET A 283 -2.83 11.27 -8.96
CA MET A 283 -4.20 10.93 -8.55
C MET A 283 -4.84 12.02 -7.68
N ASP A 284 -4.10 12.56 -6.71
CA ASP A 284 -4.53 13.65 -5.83
C ASP A 284 -3.36 14.64 -5.59
N PRO A 285 -3.27 15.72 -6.37
CA PRO A 285 -2.30 16.80 -6.15
C PRO A 285 -2.53 17.61 -4.87
N SER A 286 -3.63 17.36 -4.13
CA SER A 286 -4.02 18.12 -2.94
C SER A 286 -3.84 17.35 -1.63
N ASP A 287 -3.31 16.11 -1.66
CA ASP A 287 -2.96 15.38 -0.44
C ASP A 287 -1.75 16.03 0.25
N ALA A 288 -2.04 16.92 1.21
CA ALA A 288 -1.04 17.57 2.05
C ALA A 288 -0.10 16.58 2.74
N PHE A 289 -0.56 15.37 3.06
CA PHE A 289 0.32 14.37 3.65
C PHE A 289 1.25 13.73 2.61
N ALA A 290 0.91 13.71 1.31
CA ALA A 290 1.84 13.31 0.25
C ALA A 290 3.02 14.29 0.17
N HIS A 291 2.74 15.59 0.28
CA HIS A 291 3.78 16.62 0.36
C HIS A 291 4.66 16.46 1.61
N ALA A 292 4.09 16.20 2.79
CA ALA A 292 4.87 15.96 4.01
C ALA A 292 5.71 14.67 3.97
N ASP A 293 5.16 13.57 3.45
CA ASP A 293 5.85 12.30 3.31
C ASP A 293 6.98 12.37 2.25
N LEU A 294 6.78 13.15 1.16
CA LEU A 294 7.82 13.47 0.18
C LEU A 294 8.90 14.40 0.77
N ALA A 295 8.53 15.38 1.59
CA ALA A 295 9.49 16.24 2.28
C ALA A 295 10.44 15.44 3.17
N PHE A 296 9.91 14.46 3.92
CA PHE A 296 10.70 13.54 4.71
C PHE A 296 11.67 12.72 3.84
N LEU A 297 11.22 12.21 2.70
CA LEU A 297 12.09 11.52 1.73
C LEU A 297 13.23 12.45 1.24
N MET A 298 12.91 13.68 0.88
CA MET A 298 13.88 14.68 0.43
C MET A 298 14.87 15.07 1.53
N GLU A 299 14.44 15.19 2.79
CA GLU A 299 15.33 15.42 3.93
C GLU A 299 16.34 14.26 4.07
N LYS A 300 15.89 13.00 3.99
CA LYS A 300 16.79 11.83 4.04
C LYS A 300 17.73 11.72 2.85
N ALA A 301 17.35 12.25 1.69
CA ALA A 301 18.21 12.41 0.53
C ALA A 301 19.18 13.62 0.63
N GLY A 302 19.15 14.37 1.74
CA GLY A 302 20.00 15.55 1.97
C GLY A 302 19.49 16.84 1.30
N ASN A 303 18.30 16.83 0.69
CA ASN A 303 17.72 17.98 0.00
C ASN A 303 16.76 18.77 0.90
N THR A 304 17.30 19.26 2.03
CA THR A 304 16.56 19.93 3.10
C THR A 304 15.89 21.25 2.66
N THR A 305 16.23 21.81 1.50
CA THR A 305 15.56 23.00 0.94
C THR A 305 14.28 22.62 0.23
N LYS A 306 14.31 21.66 -0.70
CA LYS A 306 13.08 21.15 -1.31
C LYS A 306 12.13 20.50 -0.29
N ALA A 307 12.68 19.84 0.74
CA ALA A 307 11.88 19.35 1.86
C ALA A 307 11.07 20.47 2.57
N MET A 308 11.65 21.67 2.69
CA MET A 308 10.97 22.82 3.30
C MET A 308 9.82 23.31 2.41
N GLU A 309 10.08 23.48 1.11
CA GLU A 309 9.08 23.88 0.11
C GLU A 309 7.87 22.91 0.11
N GLN A 310 8.12 21.61 0.21
CA GLN A 310 7.06 20.60 0.27
C GLN A 310 6.26 20.65 1.59
N LEU A 311 6.90 20.85 2.76
CA LEU A 311 6.16 20.99 4.02
C LEU A 311 5.41 22.34 4.13
N GLU A 312 5.94 23.41 3.54
CA GLU A 312 5.22 24.68 3.38
C GLU A 312 3.94 24.49 2.56
N GLU A 313 4.03 23.77 1.44
CA GLU A 313 2.88 23.43 0.60
C GLU A 313 1.87 22.52 1.33
N ALA A 314 2.34 21.53 2.09
CA ALA A 314 1.48 20.70 2.94
C ALA A 314 0.67 21.54 3.94
N VAL A 315 1.32 22.48 4.65
CA VAL A 315 0.66 23.40 5.59
C VAL A 315 -0.25 24.38 4.85
N ARG A 316 0.08 24.81 3.63
CA ARG A 316 -0.79 25.65 2.79
C ARG A 316 -2.09 24.94 2.39
N LEU A 317 -1.99 23.65 2.03
CA LEU A 317 -3.13 22.82 1.63
C LEU A 317 -4.03 22.45 2.83
N GLN A 318 -3.45 22.16 4.00
CA GLN A 318 -4.19 21.79 5.22
C GLN A 318 -3.70 22.56 6.46
N PRO A 319 -4.00 23.88 6.56
CA PRO A 319 -3.44 24.76 7.60
C PRO A 319 -3.91 24.47 9.04
N ASN A 320 -4.96 23.66 9.18
CA ASN A 320 -5.58 23.27 10.45
C ASN A 320 -5.09 21.91 10.99
N VAL A 321 -4.10 21.29 10.35
CA VAL A 321 -3.54 20.00 10.79
C VAL A 321 -2.25 20.24 11.58
N ALA A 322 -2.33 20.09 12.91
CA ALA A 322 -1.20 20.32 13.82
C ALA A 322 0.04 19.47 13.45
N ALA A 323 -0.15 18.22 13.00
CA ALA A 323 0.95 17.32 12.63
C ALA A 323 1.84 17.88 11.49
N LEU A 324 1.25 18.54 10.49
CA LEU A 324 2.02 19.12 9.37
C LEU A 324 2.89 20.31 9.84
N ARG A 325 2.37 21.11 10.77
CA ARG A 325 3.12 22.19 11.41
C ARG A 325 4.26 21.68 12.28
N VAL A 326 4.04 20.57 13.00
CA VAL A 326 5.09 19.90 13.79
C VAL A 326 6.20 19.36 12.90
N ASP A 327 5.87 18.72 11.76
CA ASP A 327 6.88 18.26 10.80
C ASP A 327 7.66 19.44 10.18
N LEU A 328 6.99 20.55 9.86
CA LEU A 328 7.64 21.79 9.40
C LEU A 328 8.53 22.41 10.49
N ALA A 329 8.09 22.40 11.75
CA ALA A 329 8.84 22.91 12.89
C ALA A 329 10.11 22.09 13.17
N TRP A 330 10.02 20.75 13.11
CA TRP A 330 11.18 19.87 13.24
C TRP A 330 12.20 20.08 12.11
N LEU A 331 11.75 20.31 10.88
CA LEU A 331 12.64 20.61 9.75
C LEU A 331 13.31 22.00 9.87
N ALA A 332 12.61 22.98 10.44
CA ALA A 332 13.20 24.28 10.77
C ALA A 332 14.23 24.15 11.91
N GLU A 333 13.93 23.37 12.95
CA GLU A 333 14.86 23.08 14.06
C GLU A 333 16.11 22.33 13.57
N SER A 334 15.97 21.36 12.65
CA SER A 334 17.12 20.61 12.10
C SER A 334 18.02 21.47 11.22
N LYS A 335 17.49 22.53 10.60
CA LYS A 335 18.24 23.61 9.93
C LYS A 335 18.82 24.66 10.88
N GLY A 336 18.47 24.63 12.17
CA GLY A 336 18.89 25.62 13.17
C GLY A 336 18.08 26.92 13.17
N ASP A 337 16.99 27.01 12.40
CA ASP A 337 16.06 28.14 12.43
C ASP A 337 15.10 27.99 13.62
N LEU A 338 15.64 28.22 14.82
CA LEU A 338 14.89 28.12 16.07
C LEU A 338 13.69 29.07 16.12
N PRO A 339 13.77 30.35 15.70
CA PRO A 339 12.62 31.25 15.71
C PRO A 339 11.44 30.72 14.88
N ARG A 340 11.71 30.23 13.66
CA ARG A 340 10.68 29.62 12.82
C ARG A 340 10.13 28.33 13.43
N ALA A 341 11.00 27.47 13.97
CA ALA A 341 10.57 26.25 14.65
C ALA A 341 9.61 26.55 15.81
N SER A 342 9.91 27.55 16.66
CA SER A 342 8.99 27.95 17.73
C SER A 342 7.67 28.50 17.20
N ALA A 343 7.68 29.30 16.13
CA ALA A 343 6.44 29.86 15.57
C ALA A 343 5.49 28.77 15.06
N GLU A 344 6.00 27.75 14.36
CA GLU A 344 5.17 26.63 13.88
C GLU A 344 4.72 25.70 15.04
N PHE A 345 5.53 25.53 16.09
CA PHE A 345 5.07 24.86 17.31
C PHE A 345 4.00 25.66 18.07
N GLU A 346 4.07 26.99 18.12
CA GLU A 346 3.02 27.84 18.69
C GLU A 346 1.69 27.66 17.95
N GLU A 347 1.71 27.60 16.61
CA GLU A 347 0.52 27.29 15.80
C GLU A 347 0.03 25.85 15.99
N ALA A 348 0.92 24.86 16.07
CA ALA A 348 0.55 23.48 16.36
C ALA A 348 -0.12 23.34 17.75
N VAL A 349 0.37 24.07 18.75
CA VAL A 349 -0.22 24.15 20.09
C VAL A 349 -1.61 24.80 20.05
N LYS A 350 -1.82 25.89 19.29
CA LYS A 350 -3.15 26.49 19.12
C LYS A 350 -4.17 25.51 18.54
N LEU A 351 -3.75 24.66 17.60
CA LEU A 351 -4.57 23.61 16.99
C LEU A 351 -4.78 22.38 17.89
N SER A 352 -3.84 22.09 18.80
CA SER A 352 -3.87 20.91 19.68
C SER A 352 -3.46 21.26 21.12
N PRO A 353 -4.21 22.15 21.82
CA PRO A 353 -3.78 22.73 23.08
C PRO A 353 -3.66 21.74 24.24
N LYS A 354 -4.31 20.57 24.14
CA LYS A 354 -4.25 19.49 25.13
C LYS A 354 -3.11 18.48 24.91
N HIS A 355 -2.21 18.71 23.96
CA HIS A 355 -1.11 17.80 23.66
C HIS A 355 0.17 18.23 24.40
N ALA A 356 0.38 17.71 25.61
CA ALA A 356 1.47 18.10 26.51
C ALA A 356 2.86 18.10 25.85
N ALA A 357 3.17 17.11 25.02
CA ALA A 357 4.47 17.03 24.35
C ALA A 357 4.76 18.23 23.41
N LEU A 358 3.75 18.87 22.81
CA LEU A 358 3.97 20.08 21.99
C LEU A 358 4.45 21.24 22.85
N TRP A 359 3.86 21.42 24.03
CA TRP A 359 4.30 22.39 25.03
C TRP A 359 5.72 22.10 25.53
N THR A 360 6.05 20.82 25.76
CA THR A 360 7.42 20.40 26.13
C THR A 360 8.44 20.75 25.03
N HIS A 361 8.12 20.49 23.76
CA HIS A 361 8.99 20.86 22.63
C HIS A 361 9.14 22.38 22.49
N LEU A 362 8.05 23.13 22.65
CA LEU A 362 8.07 24.59 22.60
C LEU A 362 8.91 25.18 23.74
N GLY A 363 8.83 24.64 24.96
CA GLY A 363 9.68 25.03 26.08
C GLY A 363 11.17 24.79 25.82
N LYS A 364 11.52 23.66 25.21
CA LYS A 364 12.90 23.37 24.77
C LYS A 364 13.41 24.37 23.74
N LEU A 365 12.58 24.74 22.76
CA LEU A 365 12.95 25.73 21.74
C LEU A 365 13.16 27.12 22.35
N PHE A 366 12.26 27.58 23.22
CA PHE A 366 12.43 28.86 23.93
C PHE A 366 13.68 28.88 24.83
N ALA A 367 13.96 27.78 25.54
CA ALA A 367 15.18 27.66 26.34
C ALA A 367 16.45 27.77 25.47
N ARG A 368 16.48 27.10 24.31
CA ARG A 368 17.58 27.20 23.33
C ARG A 368 17.73 28.61 22.72
N GLN A 369 16.66 29.39 22.66
CA GLN A 369 16.67 30.79 22.22
C GLN A 369 17.02 31.78 23.34
N GLY A 370 17.20 31.33 24.59
CA GLY A 370 17.40 32.20 25.75
C GLY A 370 16.13 32.89 26.27
N LEU A 371 14.94 32.53 25.75
CA LEU A 371 13.64 33.07 26.16
C LEU A 371 13.12 32.36 27.43
N SER A 372 13.91 32.39 28.50
CA SER A 372 13.71 31.58 29.71
C SER A 372 12.31 31.72 30.34
N GLY A 373 11.72 32.92 30.34
CA GLY A 373 10.35 33.13 30.82
C GLY A 373 9.31 32.33 30.02
N ARG A 374 9.30 32.48 28.69
CA ARG A 374 8.40 31.71 27.81
C ARG A 374 8.65 30.20 27.92
N ALA A 375 9.90 29.79 28.12
CA ALA A 375 10.26 28.39 28.31
C ALA A 375 9.65 27.81 29.60
N VAL A 376 9.75 28.54 30.71
CA VAL A 376 9.12 28.19 32.00
C VAL A 376 7.60 28.09 31.86
N ASP A 377 6.96 29.06 31.21
CA ASP A 377 5.50 29.05 30.98
C ASP A 377 5.07 27.82 30.16
N ALA A 378 5.81 27.50 29.10
CA ALA A 378 5.53 26.34 28.25
C ALA A 378 5.76 25.00 28.98
N TYR A 379 6.80 24.88 29.83
CA TYR A 379 7.00 23.68 30.63
C TYR A 379 5.92 23.51 31.72
N LYS A 380 5.49 24.60 32.37
CA LYS A 380 4.37 24.57 33.32
C LYS A 380 3.07 24.12 32.63
N ALA A 381 2.75 24.70 31.46
CA ALA A 381 1.61 24.26 30.66
C ALA A 381 1.67 22.78 30.22
N ALA A 382 2.87 22.24 29.97
CA ALA A 382 3.05 20.81 29.69
C ALA A 382 2.73 19.95 30.92
N LEU A 383 3.26 20.32 32.09
CA LEU A 383 3.07 19.58 33.35
C LEU A 383 1.65 19.69 33.91
N ASP A 384 0.95 20.81 33.67
CA ASP A 384 -0.47 20.98 34.02
C ASP A 384 -1.38 20.02 33.21
N LEU A 385 -0.96 19.64 32.00
CA LEU A 385 -1.66 18.69 31.13
C LEU A 385 -1.27 17.24 31.40
N ASP A 386 0.02 16.99 31.67
CA ASP A 386 0.60 15.68 31.93
C ASP A 386 1.77 15.80 32.92
N PRO A 387 1.54 15.56 34.22
CA PRO A 387 2.57 15.63 35.25
C PRO A 387 3.70 14.60 35.10
N GLU A 388 3.55 13.57 34.24
CA GLU A 388 4.59 12.55 34.01
C GLU A 388 5.60 12.96 32.92
N GLN A 389 5.49 14.17 32.35
CA GLN A 389 6.44 14.73 31.37
C GLN A 389 7.81 15.05 32.00
N GLN A 390 8.63 14.02 32.21
CA GLN A 390 10.01 14.13 32.74
C GLN A 390 10.86 15.17 31.99
N ASP A 391 10.71 15.28 30.67
CA ASP A 391 11.42 16.25 29.84
C ASP A 391 11.03 17.70 30.15
N ALA A 392 9.76 17.94 30.53
CA ALA A 392 9.28 19.26 30.94
C ALA A 392 9.70 19.57 32.39
N GLU A 393 9.65 18.58 33.28
CA GLU A 393 10.12 18.71 34.66
C GLU A 393 11.63 19.03 34.71
N GLN A 394 12.46 18.31 33.95
CA GLN A 394 13.89 18.58 33.84
C GLN A 394 14.18 19.95 33.23
N GLY A 395 13.44 20.32 32.18
CA GLY A 395 13.56 21.63 31.54
C GLY A 395 13.20 22.79 32.49
N LEU A 396 12.15 22.61 33.30
CA LEU A 396 11.73 23.57 34.32
C LEU A 396 12.77 23.66 35.45
N ASN A 397 13.19 22.53 36.03
CA ASN A 397 14.19 22.47 37.11
C ASN A 397 15.56 23.05 36.71
N LEU A 398 15.89 23.08 35.41
CA LEU A 398 17.11 23.71 34.92
C LEU A 398 17.02 25.25 34.89
N LEU A 399 15.83 25.80 34.66
CA LEU A 399 15.57 27.25 34.56
C LEU A 399 15.13 27.86 35.90
N GLU A 400 14.31 27.14 36.67
CA GLU A 400 13.86 27.44 38.02
C GLU A 400 14.29 26.28 38.95
N PRO A 401 15.57 26.19 39.35
CA PRO A 401 16.01 25.16 40.26
C PRO A 401 15.25 25.26 41.59
N PRO A 402 14.67 24.16 42.11
CA PRO A 402 13.90 24.20 43.35
C PRO A 402 14.80 24.71 44.47
N ALA A 403 14.28 25.68 45.24
CA ALA A 403 15.06 26.45 46.19
C ALA A 403 15.80 25.53 47.18
N LYS A 404 17.13 25.42 47.03
CA LYS A 404 17.99 24.61 47.90
C LYS A 404 17.91 25.12 49.34
N HIS A 405 17.10 24.46 50.15
CA HIS A 405 17.03 24.57 51.61
C HIS A 405 17.16 25.98 52.18
N ALA A 406 16.24 26.87 51.81
CA ALA A 406 15.86 27.93 52.73
C ALA A 406 15.14 27.28 53.93
N ASN A 407 15.74 27.40 55.12
CA ASN A 407 15.35 26.80 56.41
C ASN A 407 15.58 25.28 56.56
N LYS A 408 16.62 24.92 57.31
CA LYS A 408 16.51 24.91 58.78
C LYS A 408 17.77 25.53 59.40
N ALA A 409 17.59 26.65 60.08
CA ALA A 409 18.55 27.23 61.03
C ALA A 409 18.38 26.58 62.41
#